data_AF-X1SMT7-F1
#
_entry.id   AF-X1SMT7-F1
#
_cell.length_a   1.000
_cell.length_b   1.000
_cell.length_c   1.000
_cell.angle_alpha   90.00
_cell.angle_beta   90.00
_cell.angle_gamma   90.00
#
_symmetry.space_group_name_H-M   'P 1'
#
loop_
_entity.id
_entity.type
_entity.pdbx_description
1 polymer ?
#
loop_
_entity_poly.entity_id
_entity_poly.type
_entity_poly.pdbx_seq_one_letter_code
_entity_poly.pdbx_strand_id
1 'polypeptide(L)' 'MAKELSDQEIEEIISEDKTTRGKEYLLRLLSRRIYSRYEISGKLKNKGYPEKTIAELIFWLEENNYINDELFTEMWA' A
#
# COMPACT_ATOMS: atom_id res chain seq x y z
N MET A 1 -30.76 -13.65 11.15
CA MET A 1 -30.00 -14.88 10.84
C MET A 1 -28.54 -14.50 10.74
N ALA A 2 -27.65 -15.11 11.55
CA ALA A 2 -26.22 -14.93 11.37
C ALA A 2 -25.83 -15.63 10.06
N LYS A 3 -25.18 -14.91 9.14
CA LYS A 3 -24.62 -15.48 7.93
C LYS A 3 -23.31 -16.15 8.33
N GLU A 4 -23.21 -17.47 8.20
CA GLU A 4 -21.93 -18.17 8.30
C GLU A 4 -21.13 -17.85 7.03
N LEU A 5 -19.96 -17.24 7.22
CA LEU A 5 -19.04 -16.92 6.14
C LEU A 5 -18.12 -18.11 5.93
N SER A 6 -17.86 -18.44 4.67
CA SER A 6 -16.82 -19.41 4.32
C SER A 6 -15.43 -18.87 4.63
N ASP A 7 -14.46 -19.75 4.85
CA ASP A 7 -13.07 -19.37 5.11
C ASP A 7 -12.48 -18.49 4.00
N GLN A 8 -12.92 -18.72 2.75
CA GLN A 8 -12.54 -17.91 1.59
C GLN A 8 -13.11 -16.48 1.65
N GLU A 9 -14.39 -16.32 2.01
CA GLU A 9 -15.01 -14.99 2.20
C GLU A 9 -14.32 -14.23 3.34
N ILE A 10 -13.92 -14.93 4.41
CA ILE A 10 -13.20 -14.33 5.54
C ILE A 10 -11.80 -13.85 5.10
N GLU A 11 -11.07 -14.66 4.33
CA GLU A 11 -9.75 -14.28 3.82
C GLU A 11 -9.81 -13.07 2.87
N GLU A 12 -10.81 -13.02 1.98
CA GLU A 12 -11.03 -11.88 1.08
C GLU A 12 -11.29 -10.59 1.87
N ILE A 13 -12.20 -10.64 2.85
CA ILE A 13 -12.52 -9.49 3.71
C ILE A 13 -11.28 -9.00 4.46
N ILE A 14 -10.47 -9.92 5.00
CA ILE A 14 -9.23 -9.56 5.71
C ILE A 14 -8.21 -8.91 4.74
N SER A 15 -8.11 -9.41 3.52
CA SER A 15 -7.22 -8.86 2.50
C SER A 15 -7.66 -7.45 2.07
N GLU A 16 -8.95 -7.25 1.83
CA GLU A 16 -9.52 -5.96 1.46
C GLU A 16 -9.35 -4.90 2.57
N ASP A 17 -9.57 -5.29 3.84
CA ASP A 17 -9.35 -4.40 4.99
C ASP A 17 -7.87 -3.97 5.10
N LYS A 18 -6.93 -4.90 4.90
CA LYS A 18 -5.50 -4.59 4.90
C LYS A 18 -5.14 -3.59 3.79
N THR A 19 -5.61 -3.81 2.57
CA THR A 19 -5.32 -2.91 1.44
C THR A 19 -5.93 -1.53 1.68
N THR A 20 -7.15 -1.45 2.19
CA THR A 20 -7.82 -0.17 2.52
C THR A 20 -7.04 0.62 3.56
N ARG A 21 -6.68 -0.01 4.69
CA ARG A 21 -5.87 0.64 5.74
C ARG A 21 -4.48 1.03 5.26
N GLY A 22 -3.90 0.22 4.36
CA GLY A 22 -2.63 0.51 3.71
C GLY A 22 -2.69 1.81 2.90
N LYS A 23 -3.72 1.98 2.07
CA LYS A 23 -3.93 3.20 1.26
C LYS A 23 -4.07 4.44 2.13
N GLU A 24 -4.91 4.40 3.17
CA GLU A 24 -5.09 5.53 4.09
C GLU A 24 -3.78 5.94 4.78
N TYR A 25 -3.01 4.95 5.25
CA TYR A 25 -1.72 5.19 5.85
C TYR A 25 -0.76 5.88 4.89
N LEU A 26 -0.70 5.42 3.63
CA LEU A 26 0.19 5.95 2.60
C LEU A 26 -0.20 7.35 2.17
N LEU A 27 -1.48 7.64 1.98
CA LEU A 27 -1.95 8.99 1.66
C LEU A 27 -1.60 9.98 2.76
N ARG A 28 -1.78 9.60 4.04
CA ARG A 28 -1.37 10.43 5.18
C ARG A 28 0.15 10.60 5.28
N LEU A 29 0.91 9.61 4.82
CA LEU A 29 2.37 9.68 4.80
C LEU A 29 2.81 10.65 3.71
N LEU A 30 2.34 10.45 2.47
CA LEU A 30 2.69 11.23 1.29
C LEU A 30 2.20 12.69 1.36
N SER A 31 1.13 12.97 2.11
CA SER A 31 0.69 14.35 2.36
C SER A 31 1.68 15.18 3.18
N ARG A 32 2.62 14.55 3.89
CA ARG A 32 3.63 15.23 4.70
C ARG A 32 4.90 15.56 3.92
N ARG A 33 5.31 14.68 3.03
CA ARG A 33 6.45 14.84 2.10
C ARG A 33 6.44 13.72 1.05
N ILE A 34 7.23 13.91 0.01
CA ILE A 34 7.51 12.87 -0.99
C ILE A 34 8.32 11.75 -0.32
N TYR A 35 8.00 10.51 -0.66
CA TYR A 35 8.73 9.31 -0.25
C TYR A 35 9.08 8.48 -1.48
N SER A 36 10.27 7.88 -1.47
CA SER A 36 10.67 6.90 -2.48
C SER A 36 9.92 5.58 -2.31
N ARG A 37 9.85 4.78 -3.39
CA ARG A 37 9.36 3.39 -3.36
C ARG A 37 10.03 2.55 -2.26
N TYR A 38 11.34 2.72 -2.07
CA TYR A 38 12.10 2.00 -1.06
C TYR A 38 11.67 2.37 0.36
N GLU A 39 11.52 3.67 0.67
CA GLU A 39 11.05 4.12 1.98
C GLU A 39 9.62 3.65 2.28
N ILE A 40 8.73 3.69 1.28
CA ILE A 40 7.35 3.24 1.42
C ILE A 40 7.32 1.74 1.71
N SER A 41 8.04 0.96 0.92
CA SER A 41 8.13 -0.50 1.10
C SER A 41 8.69 -0.85 2.48
N GLY A 42 9.76 -0.19 2.92
CA GLY A 42 10.33 -0.37 4.25
C GLY A 42 9.34 -0.04 5.38
N LYS A 43 8.57 1.05 5.24
CA LYS A 43 7.54 1.43 6.23
C LYS A 43 6.40 0.42 6.30
N LEU A 44 5.96 -0.13 5.17
CA LEU A 44 4.91 -1.15 5.14
C LEU A 44 5.42 -2.49 5.69
N LYS A 45 6.65 -2.91 5.35
CA LYS A 45 7.29 -4.09 5.94
C LYS A 45 7.41 -3.98 7.46
N ASN A 46 7.88 -2.84 7.96
CA ASN A 46 7.96 -2.58 9.41
C ASN A 46 6.59 -2.58 10.11
N LYS A 47 5.50 -2.37 9.37
CA LYS A 47 4.12 -2.47 9.88
C LYS A 47 3.54 -3.89 9.79
N GLY A 48 4.29 -4.86 9.25
CA GLY A 48 3.85 -6.25 9.13
C GLY A 48 2.93 -6.51 7.93
N TYR A 49 2.94 -5.63 6.92
CA TYR A 49 2.22 -5.91 5.68
C TYR A 49 2.92 -7.04 4.90
N PRO A 50 2.16 -8.02 4.37
CA PRO A 50 2.73 -9.08 3.55
C PRO A 50 3.18 -8.53 2.19
N GLU A 51 4.20 -9.15 1.59
CA GLU A 51 4.83 -8.63 0.37
C GLU A 51 3.85 -8.46 -0.79
N LYS A 52 2.86 -9.35 -0.92
CA LYS A 52 1.78 -9.23 -1.91
C LYS A 52 1.00 -7.92 -1.75
N THR A 53 0.54 -7.61 -0.54
CA THR A 53 -0.19 -6.35 -0.26
C THR A 53 0.72 -5.14 -0.45
N ILE A 54 2.01 -5.24 -0.13
CA ILE A 54 2.96 -4.14 -0.41
C ILE A 54 3.06 -3.88 -1.90
N ALA A 55 3.21 -4.91 -2.72
CA ALA A 55 3.25 -4.79 -4.17
C ALA A 55 1.97 -4.16 -4.73
N GLU A 56 0.80 -4.60 -4.27
CA GLU A 56 -0.51 -4.04 -4.65
C GLU A 56 -0.63 -2.56 -4.30
N LEU A 57 -0.17 -2.17 -3.10
CA LEU A 57 -0.21 -0.77 -2.65
C LEU A 57 0.76 0.12 -3.43
N ILE A 58 1.96 -0.36 -3.73
CA ILE A 58 2.94 0.36 -4.56
C ILE A 58 2.38 0.57 -5.97
N PHE A 59 1.86 -0.49 -6.59
CA PHE A 59 1.25 -0.41 -7.92
C PHE A 59 0.10 0.61 -7.94
N TRP A 60 -0.76 0.59 -6.92
CA TRP A 60 -1.83 1.58 -6.78
C TRP A 60 -1.31 3.02 -6.66
N LEU A 61 -0.20 3.24 -5.94
CA LEU A 61 0.42 4.57 -5.85
C LEU A 61 0.98 5.06 -7.20
N GLU A 62 1.61 4.16 -7.96
CA GLU A 62 2.15 4.44 -9.30
C GLU A 62 1.03 4.78 -10.29
N GLU A 63 -0.01 3.94 -10.36
CA GLU A 63 -1.18 4.15 -11.24
C GLU A 63 -1.92 5.46 -10.97
N ASN A 64 -1.89 5.93 -9.71
CA ASN A 64 -2.52 7.19 -9.31
C ASN A 64 -1.54 8.37 -9.31
N ASN A 65 -0.32 8.20 -9.81
CA ASN A 65 0.75 9.21 -9.86
C ASN A 65 1.10 9.82 -8.48
N TYR A 66 0.87 9.08 -7.39
CA TYR A 66 1.24 9.51 -6.04
C TYR A 66 2.74 9.34 -5.77
N ILE A 67 3.37 8.39 -6.45
CA ILE A 67 4.81 8.23 -6.53
C ILE A 67 5.18 8.13 -8.01
N ASN A 68 6.31 8.72 -8.38
CA ASN A 68 6.80 8.67 -9.74
C ASN A 68 8.33 8.50 -9.69
N ASP A 69 8.78 7.29 -10.00
CA ASP A 69 10.21 6.94 -9.95
C ASP A 69 11.00 7.64 -11.09
N GLU A 70 10.35 8.10 -12.19
CA GLU A 70 11.00 8.92 -13.22
C GLU A 70 11.41 10.30 -12.67
N LEU A 71 10.52 10.95 -11.89
CA LEU A 71 10.84 12.23 -11.21
C LEU A 71 11.93 12.08 -10.14
N PHE A 72 12.04 10.90 -9.52
CA PHE A 72 13.12 10.63 -8.56
C PHE A 72 14.48 10.52 -9.25
N THR A 73 14.50 9.92 -10.45
CA THR A 73 15.74 9.72 -11.23
C THR A 73 16.30 11.04 -11.75
N GLU A 74 15.45 12.00 -12.14
CA GLU A 74 15.90 13.33 -12.59
C GLU A 74 16.34 14.26 -11.44
N MET A 75 15.82 14.10 -10.23
CA MET A 75 16.22 14.94 -9.07
C MET A 75 17.55 14.53 -8.43
N TRP A 76 18.09 13.35 -8.77
CA TRP A 76 19.33 12.80 -8.19
C TRP A 76 20.40 12.45 -9.24
N ALA A 77 20.26 12.92 -10.49
CA ALA A 77 21.26 12.81 -11.54
C ALA A 77 22.33 13.91 -11.48
#